data_AF-A0A0J7ML76-F1
#
_entry.id   AF-A0A0J7ML76-F1
#
_cell.length_a   1.000
_cell.length_b   1.000
_cell.length_c   1.000
_cell.angle_alpha   90.00
_cell.angle_beta   90.00
_cell.angle_gamma   90.00
#
_symmetry.space_group_name_H-M   'P 1'
#
loop_
_entity.id
_entity.type
_entity.pdbx_description
1 polymer ?
#
loop_
_entity_poly.entity_id
_entity_poly.type
_entity_poly.pdbx_seq_one_letter_code
_entity_poly.pdbx_strand_id
1 'polypeptide(L)'
;MDEMCIVTDENDIPVGKASKKICAHGTSQRSSSGDAISDELTWAGHLMTNIDKGLLHRAFSVFLFNDNNELLLQQRAPGKITFPDMWTNTCCSHPLSVSGETGSTLPEAVEGAKRAAQRKLDHELGIKKEQVIDSVVRIHVASDGKIEKVQDCWNDES
;
A
#
# COMPACT_ATOMS: atom_id res chain seq x y z
N MET A 1 -3.18 17.51 4.31
CA MET A 1 -2.41 17.03 3.15
C MET A 1 -2.80 15.59 2.93
N ASP A 2 -3.14 15.23 1.70
CA ASP A 2 -3.60 13.88 1.39
C ASP A 2 -2.42 12.90 1.39
N GLU A 3 -2.65 11.69 1.90
CA GLU A 3 -1.68 10.59 1.81
C GLU A 3 -1.50 10.20 0.34
N MET A 4 -0.26 10.36 -0.16
CA MET A 4 0.10 10.01 -1.53
C MET A 4 0.68 8.60 -1.59
N CYS A 5 0.03 7.71 -2.34
CA CYS A 5 0.50 6.37 -2.66
C CYS A 5 1.60 6.41 -3.73
N ILE A 6 2.45 5.39 -3.73
CA ILE A 6 3.46 5.15 -4.77
C ILE A 6 2.78 4.41 -5.92
N VAL A 7 2.72 5.04 -7.10
CA VAL A 7 2.23 4.40 -8.33
C VAL A 7 3.40 3.69 -8.99
N THR A 8 3.20 2.44 -9.37
CA THR A 8 4.26 1.58 -9.93
C THR A 8 3.88 1.06 -11.31
N ASP A 9 4.88 0.58 -12.05
CA ASP A 9 4.62 -0.31 -13.17
C ASP A 9 4.40 -1.76 -12.70
N GLU A 10 4.25 -2.68 -13.65
CA GLU A 10 4.09 -4.10 -13.39
C GLU A 10 5.30 -4.75 -12.71
N ASN A 11 6.47 -4.12 -12.74
CA ASN A 11 7.72 -4.62 -12.16
C ASN A 11 8.03 -3.99 -10.79
N ASP A 12 7.03 -3.36 -10.16
CA ASP A 12 7.17 -2.64 -8.89
C ASP A 12 8.18 -1.47 -8.97
N ILE A 13 8.38 -0.90 -10.16
CA ILE A 13 9.21 0.30 -10.31
C ILE A 13 8.33 1.54 -10.14
N PRO A 14 8.69 2.50 -9.25
CA PRO A 14 7.91 3.73 -9.09
C PRO A 14 7.86 4.54 -10.40
N VAL A 15 6.65 4.85 -10.86
CA VAL A 15 6.39 5.67 -12.06
C VAL A 15 5.59 6.93 -11.75
N GLY A 16 5.21 7.14 -10.50
CA GLY A 16 4.47 8.34 -10.10
C GLY A 16 3.91 8.26 -8.69
N LYS A 17 2.98 9.17 -8.40
CA LYS A 17 2.23 9.22 -7.13
C LYS A 17 0.78 9.57 -7.40
N ALA A 18 -0.11 9.08 -6.56
CA ALA A 18 -1.53 9.40 -6.62
C ALA A 18 -2.12 9.43 -5.21
N SER A 19 -3.17 10.21 -5.00
CA SER A 19 -3.85 10.20 -3.71
C SER A 19 -4.51 8.83 -3.45
N LYS A 20 -4.58 8.42 -2.19
CA LYS A 20 -5.26 7.18 -1.78
C LYS A 20 -6.70 7.09 -2.30
N LYS A 21 -7.39 8.22 -2.41
CA LYS A 21 -8.75 8.28 -2.95
C LYS A 21 -8.80 7.85 -4.41
N ILE A 22 -7.85 8.32 -5.23
CA ILE A 22 -7.72 7.95 -6.64
C ILE A 22 -7.41 6.46 -6.77
N CYS A 23 -6.45 5.93 -6.00
CA CYS A 23 -6.11 4.50 -6.01
C CYS A 23 -7.28 3.58 -5.59
N ALA A 24 -8.17 4.05 -4.71
CA ALA A 24 -9.27 3.24 -4.17
C ALA A 24 -10.52 3.17 -5.06
N HIS A 25 -10.74 4.17 -5.94
CA HIS A 25 -11.96 4.24 -6.75
C HIS A 25 -11.81 3.65 -8.16
N GLY A 26 -10.59 3.24 -8.54
CA GLY A 26 -10.27 2.84 -9.91
C GLY A 26 -10.59 3.95 -10.93
N THR A 27 -10.26 3.75 -12.19
CA THR A 27 -10.50 4.71 -13.28
C THR A 27 -11.99 4.84 -13.67
N SER A 28 -12.94 4.42 -12.81
CA SER A 28 -14.36 4.29 -13.13
C SER A 28 -15.13 5.63 -13.14
N GLN A 29 -14.54 6.75 -12.70
CA GLN A 29 -15.14 8.07 -12.87
C GLN A 29 -14.42 8.87 -13.97
N ARG A 30 -14.73 8.57 -15.24
CA ARG A 30 -14.72 9.61 -16.28
C ARG A 30 -15.94 10.49 -16.05
N SER A 31 -15.78 11.64 -15.39
CA SER A 31 -16.68 12.75 -15.68
C SER A 31 -16.39 13.20 -17.11
N SER A 32 -17.43 13.28 -17.93
CA SER A 32 -17.43 13.76 -19.32
C SER A 32 -17.13 15.26 -19.46
N SER A 33 -16.39 15.82 -18.52
CA SER A 33 -16.00 17.22 -18.44
C SER A 33 -14.49 17.22 -18.22
N GLY A 34 -13.75 17.59 -19.25
CA GLY A 34 -12.31 17.44 -19.35
C GLY A 34 -11.50 18.42 -18.51
N ASP A 35 -11.76 18.49 -17.21
CA ASP A 35 -11.06 19.39 -16.30
C ASP A 35 -10.67 18.66 -14.99
N ALA A 36 -9.40 18.81 -14.58
CA ALA A 36 -8.80 18.48 -13.27
C ALA A 36 -8.04 17.15 -13.04
N ILE A 37 -7.76 16.32 -14.06
CA ILE A 37 -6.85 15.15 -13.88
C ILE A 37 -5.39 15.39 -14.34
N SER A 38 -5.10 16.53 -14.98
CA SER A 38 -3.80 16.77 -15.62
C SER A 38 -2.68 17.18 -14.68
N ASP A 39 -3.00 17.79 -13.53
CA ASP A 39 -1.99 18.56 -12.77
C ASP A 39 -1.38 17.77 -11.61
N GLU A 40 -2.00 16.67 -11.17
CA GLU A 40 -1.46 15.77 -10.13
C GLU A 40 -0.70 14.55 -10.69
N LEU A 41 -0.83 14.27 -11.99
CA LEU A 41 -0.23 13.11 -12.66
C LEU A 41 1.02 13.51 -13.44
N THR A 42 2.01 14.09 -12.77
CA THR A 42 3.30 14.41 -13.39
C THR A 42 4.26 13.22 -13.32
N TRP A 43 4.70 12.80 -14.52
CA TRP A 43 5.93 12.06 -14.83
C TRP A 43 5.85 10.54 -15.11
N ALA A 44 5.32 10.14 -16.28
CA ALA A 44 5.93 9.17 -17.21
C ALA A 44 4.93 8.72 -18.29
N GLY A 45 5.39 8.61 -19.54
CA GLY A 45 4.60 8.06 -20.66
C GLY A 45 4.06 6.63 -20.45
N HIS A 46 4.55 5.90 -19.44
CA HIS A 46 4.03 4.59 -19.03
C HIS A 46 2.67 4.66 -18.31
N LEU A 47 2.29 5.82 -17.78
CA LEU A 47 1.00 5.98 -17.08
C LEU A 47 -0.18 5.82 -18.05
N MET A 48 -0.03 6.30 -19.30
CA MET A 48 -1.11 6.24 -20.30
C MET A 48 -1.43 4.81 -20.77
N THR A 49 -0.48 3.88 -20.69
CA THR A 49 -0.68 2.46 -21.04
C THR A 49 -1.39 1.65 -19.96
N ASN A 50 -1.43 2.13 -18.71
CA ASN A 50 -2.04 1.42 -17.58
C ASN A 50 -3.43 1.95 -17.19
N ILE A 51 -3.90 3.05 -17.78
CA ILE A 51 -5.23 3.64 -17.48
C ILE A 51 -6.38 2.66 -17.76
N ASP A 52 -6.25 1.82 -18.80
CA ASP A 52 -7.26 0.80 -19.14
C ASP A 52 -7.12 -0.50 -18.32
N LYS A 53 -6.02 -0.66 -17.56
CA LYS A 53 -5.72 -1.84 -16.70
C LYS A 53 -5.82 -1.55 -15.20
N GLY A 54 -6.16 -0.31 -14.83
CA GLY A 54 -6.19 0.16 -13.45
C GLY A 54 -4.82 0.66 -12.96
N LEU A 55 -4.85 1.57 -11.99
CA LEU A 55 -3.66 2.24 -11.48
C LEU A 55 -2.93 1.35 -10.46
N LEU A 56 -1.83 0.73 -10.88
CA LEU A 56 -0.98 -0.08 -10.01
C LEU A 56 -0.30 0.79 -8.95
N HIS A 57 -0.40 0.36 -7.70
CA HIS A 57 0.25 1.04 -6.58
C HIS A 57 0.79 0.05 -5.57
N ARG A 58 1.85 0.46 -4.87
CA ARG A 58 2.47 -0.36 -3.84
C ARG A 58 1.62 -0.37 -2.56
N ALA A 59 1.48 -1.55 -1.98
CA ALA A 59 0.77 -1.80 -0.75
C ALA A 59 1.53 -2.83 0.11
N PHE A 60 1.14 -2.93 1.38
CA PHE A 60 1.67 -3.94 2.28
C PHE A 60 0.57 -4.58 3.13
N SER A 61 0.81 -5.82 3.54
CA SER A 61 0.03 -6.56 4.54
C SER A 61 0.95 -7.01 5.68
N VAL A 62 0.53 -6.81 6.91
CA VAL A 62 1.21 -7.31 8.11
C VAL A 62 0.45 -8.50 8.68
N PHE A 63 1.17 -9.56 9.00
CA PHE A 63 0.70 -10.69 9.79
C PHE A 63 1.52 -10.74 11.07
N LEU A 64 0.91 -10.35 12.19
CA LEU A 64 1.53 -10.34 13.51
C LEU A 64 1.08 -11.57 14.29
N PHE A 65 2.05 -12.31 14.82
CA PHE A 65 1.81 -13.50 15.62
C PHE A 65 2.21 -13.24 17.07
N ASN A 66 1.49 -13.85 18.01
CA ASN A 66 1.91 -13.90 19.42
C ASN A 66 2.83 -15.11 19.66
N ASP A 67 3.36 -15.24 20.89
CA ASP A 67 4.25 -16.34 21.27
C ASP A 67 3.59 -17.75 21.18
N ASN A 68 2.26 -17.81 21.07
CA ASN A 68 1.51 -19.05 20.85
C ASN A 68 1.25 -19.33 19.35
N ASN A 69 1.85 -18.55 18.44
CA ASN A 69 1.66 -18.63 17.00
C ASN A 69 0.21 -18.35 16.53
N GLU A 70 -0.52 -17.51 17.27
CA GLU A 70 -1.86 -17.06 16.92
C GLU A 70 -1.80 -15.73 16.15
N LEU A 71 -2.52 -15.65 15.03
CA LEU A 71 -2.57 -14.46 14.18
C LEU A 71 -3.53 -13.39 14.75
N LEU A 72 -3.04 -12.16 14.92
CA LEU A 72 -3.89 -11.02 15.23
C LEU A 72 -4.71 -10.60 13.99
N LEU A 73 -6.03 -10.76 14.06
CA LEU A 73 -6.97 -10.28 13.05
C LEU A 73 -7.53 -8.90 13.42
N GLN A 74 -7.86 -8.09 12.42
CA GLN A 74 -8.49 -6.79 12.59
C GLN A 74 -9.87 -6.77 11.92
N GLN A 75 -10.89 -6.27 12.63
CA GLN A 75 -12.14 -5.87 12.00
C GLN A 75 -12.03 -4.41 11.56
N ARG A 76 -12.29 -4.15 10.28
CA ARG A 76 -12.20 -2.80 9.70
C ARG A 76 -13.33 -1.91 10.21
N ALA A 77 -13.01 -0.64 10.50
CA ALA A 77 -14.01 0.33 10.93
C ALA A 77 -15.08 0.60 9.85
N PRO A 78 -16.34 0.90 10.25
CA PRO A 78 -17.43 1.18 9.31
C PRO A 78 -17.16 2.36 8.35
N GLY A 79 -16.33 3.33 8.79
CA GLY A 79 -15.99 4.52 8.01
C GLY A 79 -14.92 4.31 6.93
N LYS A 80 -14.41 3.10 6.71
CA LYS A 80 -13.39 2.84 5.69
C LYS A 80 -14.03 2.86 4.30
N ILE A 81 -13.41 3.58 3.36
CA ILE A 81 -13.90 3.74 1.97
C ILE A 81 -14.08 2.39 1.27
N THR A 82 -13.14 1.47 1.46
CA THR A 82 -13.18 0.11 0.90
C THR A 82 -13.34 -0.91 2.02
N PHE A 83 -14.22 -1.89 1.80
CA PHE A 83 -14.41 -3.05 2.68
C PHE A 83 -14.69 -2.68 4.16
N PRO A 84 -15.72 -1.88 4.46
CA PRO A 84 -16.10 -1.60 5.86
C PRO A 84 -16.57 -2.89 6.55
N ASP A 85 -16.37 -2.97 7.88
CA ASP A 85 -16.83 -4.06 8.76
C ASP A 85 -16.29 -5.46 8.48
N MET A 86 -15.41 -5.62 7.49
CA MET A 86 -14.77 -6.88 7.17
C MET A 86 -13.63 -7.22 8.12
N TRP A 87 -13.54 -8.50 8.48
CA TRP A 87 -12.36 -9.07 9.12
C TRP A 87 -11.23 -9.29 8.10
N THR A 88 -10.03 -8.90 8.47
CA THR A 88 -8.82 -9.00 7.64
C THR A 88 -7.61 -9.31 8.52
N ASN A 89 -6.42 -9.46 7.90
CA ASN A 89 -5.16 -9.64 8.63
C ASN A 89 -4.84 -8.43 9.52
N THR A 90 -3.74 -8.50 10.26
CA THR A 90 -3.41 -7.53 11.32
C THR A 90 -3.48 -6.07 10.86
N CYS A 91 -2.82 -5.73 9.75
CA CYS A 91 -2.82 -4.36 9.23
C CYS A 91 -2.51 -4.37 7.73
N CYS A 92 -3.25 -3.57 6.96
CA CYS A 92 -3.03 -3.36 5.52
C CYS A 92 -3.07 -1.88 5.19
N SER A 93 -2.08 -1.38 4.45
CA SER A 93 -2.01 0.00 4.00
C SER A 93 -1.00 0.16 2.86
N HIS A 94 -0.60 1.40 2.58
CA HIS A 94 0.35 1.76 1.53
C HIS A 94 1.58 2.42 2.14
N PRO A 95 2.79 2.15 1.62
CA PRO A 95 3.92 3.04 1.78
C PRO A 95 3.62 4.37 1.08
N LEU A 96 4.06 5.47 1.68
CA LEU A 96 3.83 6.81 1.17
C LEU A 96 4.92 7.21 0.17
N SER A 97 4.56 8.03 -0.82
CA SER A 97 5.50 8.67 -1.74
C SER A 97 6.26 9.81 -1.04
N VAL A 98 7.06 9.43 -0.04
CA VAL A 98 7.92 10.31 0.75
C VAL A 98 9.33 9.72 0.85
N SER A 99 10.28 10.57 1.24
CA SER A 99 11.64 10.11 1.54
C SER A 99 11.61 9.05 2.65
N GLY A 100 12.27 7.92 2.42
CA GLY A 100 12.35 6.79 3.36
C GLY A 100 11.29 5.69 3.19
N GLU A 101 10.16 5.96 2.54
CA GLU A 101 9.12 4.95 2.24
C GLU A 101 8.98 4.60 0.75
N THR A 102 9.49 5.47 -0.14
CA THR A 102 9.36 5.25 -1.60
C THR A 102 10.17 4.05 -2.07
N GLY A 103 11.51 4.16 -2.17
CA GLY A 103 12.37 3.07 -2.65
C GLY A 103 12.18 2.72 -4.13
N SER A 104 13.27 2.73 -4.89
CA SER A 104 13.27 2.46 -6.34
C SER A 104 13.85 1.09 -6.69
N THR A 105 14.55 0.47 -5.74
CA THR A 105 15.02 -0.91 -5.83
C THR A 105 14.23 -1.81 -4.88
N LEU A 106 14.25 -3.12 -5.11
CA LEU A 106 13.55 -4.06 -4.23
C LEU A 106 13.98 -3.93 -2.75
N PRO A 107 15.28 -3.88 -2.38
CA PRO A 107 15.69 -3.72 -0.99
C PRO A 107 15.17 -2.41 -0.36
N GLU A 108 15.19 -1.31 -1.11
CA GLU A 108 14.68 -0.03 -0.63
C GLU A 108 13.16 -0.02 -0.47
N ALA A 109 12.43 -0.62 -1.42
CA ALA A 109 10.99 -0.78 -1.36
C ALA A 109 10.59 -1.63 -0.16
N VAL A 110 11.38 -2.67 0.15
CA VAL A 110 11.22 -3.49 1.35
C VAL A 110 11.38 -2.68 2.62
N GLU A 111 12.49 -1.97 2.77
CA GLU A 111 12.70 -1.13 3.94
C GLU A 111 11.67 -0.01 4.07
N GLY A 112 11.22 0.54 2.94
CA GLY A 112 10.13 1.52 2.90
C GLY A 112 8.80 0.95 3.39
N ALA A 113 8.43 -0.26 2.95
CA ALA A 113 7.24 -0.94 3.41
C ALA A 113 7.32 -1.32 4.90
N LYS A 114 8.49 -1.73 5.40
CA LYS A 114 8.68 -1.99 6.85
C LYS A 114 8.44 -0.74 7.69
N ARG A 115 8.98 0.42 7.26
CA ARG A 115 8.73 1.72 7.93
C ARG A 115 7.25 2.10 7.89
N ALA A 116 6.61 1.94 6.74
CA ALA A 116 5.19 2.21 6.58
C ALA A 116 4.31 1.29 7.46
N ALA A 117 4.68 0.01 7.57
CA ALA A 117 4.02 -0.96 8.43
C ALA A 117 4.13 -0.56 9.90
N GLN A 118 5.33 -0.22 10.40
CA GLN A 118 5.54 0.28 11.77
C GLN A 118 4.67 1.50 12.07
N ARG A 119 4.67 2.50 11.17
CA ARG A 119 3.84 3.70 11.30
C ARG A 119 2.35 3.37 11.37
N LYS A 120 1.89 2.41 10.57
CA LYS A 120 0.46 2.05 10.49
C LYS A 120 0.00 1.14 11.61
N LEU A 121 0.85 0.25 12.11
CA LEU A 121 0.61 -0.53 13.32
C LEU A 121 0.43 0.39 14.54
N ASP A 122 1.28 1.40 14.68
CA ASP A 122 1.13 2.39 15.75
C ASP A 122 -0.17 3.20 15.57
N HIS A 123 -0.41 3.73 14.38
CA HIS A 123 -1.58 4.58 14.13
C HIS A 123 -2.93 3.82 14.23
N GLU A 124 -3.02 2.57 13.76
CA GLU A 124 -4.30 1.84 13.75
C GLU A 124 -4.54 0.99 15.01
N LEU A 125 -3.47 0.46 15.62
CA LEU A 125 -3.56 -0.51 16.71
C LEU A 125 -2.81 -0.07 17.98
N GLY A 126 -2.06 1.05 17.94
CA GLY A 126 -1.23 1.50 19.07
C GLY A 126 0.00 0.64 19.32
N ILE A 127 0.36 -0.25 18.38
CA ILE A 127 1.48 -1.18 18.52
C ILE A 127 2.78 -0.46 18.14
N LYS A 128 3.66 -0.26 19.12
CA LYS A 128 4.97 0.36 18.91
C LYS A 128 5.95 -0.61 18.26
N LYS A 129 6.97 -0.07 17.60
CA LYS A 129 8.01 -0.85 16.90
C LYS A 129 8.66 -1.90 17.80
N GLU A 130 8.89 -1.55 19.07
CA GLU A 130 9.56 -2.39 20.05
C GLU A 130 8.72 -3.62 20.47
N GLN A 131 7.43 -3.63 20.15
CA GLN A 131 6.49 -4.70 20.49
C GLN A 131 6.30 -5.69 19.33
N VAL A 132 6.93 -5.45 18.17
CA VAL A 132 6.86 -6.33 17.01
C VAL A 132 7.96 -7.39 17.15
N ILE A 133 7.61 -8.53 17.75
CA ILE A 133 8.54 -9.64 18.05
C ILE A 133 8.63 -10.61 16.87
N ASP A 134 7.49 -11.04 16.34
CA ASP A 134 7.39 -11.90 15.17
C ASP A 134 6.33 -11.36 14.20
N SER A 135 6.73 -11.07 12.98
CA SER A 135 5.82 -10.55 11.96
C SER A 135 6.29 -10.85 10.55
N VAL A 136 5.31 -11.06 9.66
CA VAL A 136 5.56 -11.09 8.22
C VAL A 136 4.98 -9.82 7.62
N VAL A 137 5.84 -9.00 7.00
CA VAL A 137 5.40 -7.93 6.10
C VAL A 137 5.48 -8.45 4.67
N ARG A 138 4.30 -8.47 4.03
CA ARG A 138 4.12 -8.84 2.65
C ARG A 138 3.92 -7.60 1.81
N ILE A 139 4.80 -7.37 0.85
CA ILE A 139 4.68 -6.28 -0.11
C ILE A 139 3.95 -6.78 -1.32
N HIS A 140 3.02 -5.98 -1.83
CA HIS A 140 2.32 -6.30 -3.03
C HIS A 140 2.03 -5.07 -3.88
N VAL A 141 1.98 -5.29 -5.19
CA VAL A 141 1.44 -4.32 -6.14
C VAL A 141 -0.04 -4.64 -6.31
N ALA A 142 -0.90 -3.64 -6.11
CA ALA A 142 -2.33 -3.78 -6.22
C ALA A 142 -2.94 -2.85 -7.29
N SER A 143 -3.96 -3.36 -7.97
CA SER A 143 -4.88 -2.59 -8.82
C SER A 143 -6.30 -2.84 -8.33
N ASP A 144 -7.07 -1.79 -8.09
CA ASP A 144 -8.48 -1.88 -7.68
C ASP A 144 -8.75 -2.83 -6.50
N GLY A 145 -7.83 -2.88 -5.54
CA GLY A 145 -7.91 -3.75 -4.36
C GLY A 145 -7.60 -5.24 -4.62
N LYS A 146 -7.13 -5.59 -5.82
CA LYS A 146 -6.61 -6.92 -6.16
C LYS A 146 -5.10 -6.94 -6.11
N ILE A 147 -4.56 -7.95 -5.47
CA ILE A 147 -3.12 -8.22 -5.37
C ILE A 147 -2.63 -8.86 -6.67
N GLU A 148 -1.68 -8.24 -7.36
CA GLU A 148 -1.10 -8.77 -8.61
C GLU A 148 0.25 -9.47 -8.40
N LYS A 149 1.05 -9.00 -7.45
CA LYS A 149 2.36 -9.57 -7.10
C LYS A 149 2.55 -9.57 -5.60
N VAL A 150 3.28 -10.55 -5.08
CA VAL A 150 3.53 -10.75 -3.64
C VAL A 150 5.01 -11.00 -3.42
N GLN A 151 5.57 -10.34 -2.41
CA GLN A 151 6.90 -10.63 -1.87
C GLN A 151 6.84 -10.63 -0.33
N ASP A 152 7.32 -11.70 0.29
CA ASP A 152 7.41 -11.83 1.74
C ASP A 152 8.80 -11.36 2.21
N CYS A 153 8.83 -10.40 3.14
CA CYS A 153 10.08 -9.78 3.60
C CYS A 153 9.97 -9.34 5.05
N TRP A 154 10.42 -10.17 5.99
CA TRP A 154 10.82 -9.69 7.32
C TRP A 154 11.92 -10.55 7.93
N ASN A 155 11.94 -11.84 7.64
CA ASN A 155 13.00 -12.73 8.09
C ASN A 155 14.10 -12.78 7.03
N ASP A 156 15.13 -11.95 7.20
CA ASP A 156 16.47 -12.39 6.84
C ASP A 156 16.75 -13.62 7.72
N GLU A 157 17.15 -14.73 7.12
CA GLU A 157 17.49 -15.95 7.85
C GLU A 157 18.39 -15.61 9.05
N SER A 158 17.97 -16.05 10.24
CA SER A 158 18.79 -16.09 11.45
C SER A 158 20.08 -16.89 11.24
#